data_AF-A0A955X9P0-F1
#
_entry.id   AF-A0A955X9P0-F1
#
_cell.length_a   1.000
_cell.length_b   1.000
_cell.length_c   1.000
_cell.angle_alpha   90.00
_cell.angle_beta   90.00
_cell.angle_gamma   90.00
#
_symmetry.space_group_name_H-M   'P 1'
#
loop_
_entity.id
_entity.type
_entity.pdbx_description
1 polymer ?
#
loop_
_entity_poly.entity_id
_entity_poly.type
_entity_poly.pdbx_seq_one_letter_code
_entity_poly.pdbx_strand_id
1 'polypeptide(L)'
;MAKPHHQALYSAHLKRLLPLLILILGSSPLAGCVNVRPWERAILADPCMAVVPDPEEAKLEQHLFAYREGSAGGYGDTGGGCGCN
;
A
#
# COMPACT_ATOMS: atom_id res chain seq x y z
N MET A 1 -32.87 -36.95 17.79
CA MET A 1 -31.99 -36.06 17.01
C MET A 1 -30.78 -35.70 17.87
N ALA A 2 -29.69 -36.46 17.75
CA ALA A 2 -28.49 -36.29 18.57
C ALA A 2 -27.61 -35.17 18.00
N LYS A 3 -27.35 -34.14 18.79
CA LYS A 3 -26.42 -33.05 18.45
C LYS A 3 -25.01 -33.66 18.47
N PRO A 4 -24.21 -33.61 17.38
CA PRO A 4 -22.95 -34.34 17.33
C PRO A 4 -21.89 -33.64 18.19
N HIS A 5 -21.32 -34.37 19.14
CA HIS A 5 -20.25 -33.91 20.05
C HIS A 5 -19.03 -33.31 19.31
N HIS A 6 -18.84 -33.60 18.03
CA HIS A 6 -17.75 -33.08 17.19
C HIS A 6 -17.85 -31.57 16.86
N GLN A 7 -19.05 -30.97 16.83
CA GLN A 7 -19.23 -29.54 16.52
C GLN A 7 -18.76 -28.62 17.67
N ALA A 8 -18.92 -29.07 18.92
CA ALA A 8 -18.46 -28.34 20.09
C ALA A 8 -16.93 -28.32 20.19
N LEU A 9 -16.27 -29.43 19.82
CA LEU A 9 -14.81 -29.53 19.80
C LEU A 9 -14.20 -28.60 18.75
N TYR A 10 -14.73 -28.57 17.52
CA TYR A 10 -14.22 -27.69 16.46
C TYR A 10 -14.36 -26.19 16.81
N SER A 11 -15.51 -25.79 17.37
CA SER A 11 -15.71 -24.40 17.79
C SER A 11 -14.83 -23.99 18.99
N ALA A 12 -14.49 -24.92 19.89
CA ALA A 12 -13.57 -24.67 20.98
C ALA A 12 -12.10 -24.57 20.50
N HIS A 13 -11.70 -25.41 19.53
CA HIS A 13 -10.38 -25.30 18.89
C HIS A 13 -10.24 -23.98 18.12
N LEU A 14 -11.26 -23.59 17.35
CA LEU A 14 -11.27 -22.32 16.60
C LEU A 14 -11.17 -21.09 17.53
N LYS A 15 -11.92 -21.07 18.63
CA LYS A 15 -11.87 -19.98 19.63
C LYS A 15 -10.52 -19.89 20.37
N ARG A 16 -9.82 -21.01 20.54
CA ARG A 16 -8.48 -21.07 21.16
C ARG A 16 -7.35 -20.70 20.20
N LEU A 17 -7.50 -20.98 18.90
CA LEU A 17 -6.50 -20.67 17.88
C LEU A 17 -6.61 -19.23 17.35
N LEU A 18 -7.78 -18.61 17.42
CA LEU A 18 -8.01 -17.22 17.02
C LEU A 18 -7.07 -16.19 17.69
N PRO A 19 -6.83 -16.18 19.02
CA PRO A 19 -5.92 -15.22 19.64
C PRO A 19 -4.45 -15.44 19.23
N LEU A 20 -4.04 -16.69 18.98
CA LEU A 20 -2.71 -17.02 18.47
C LEU A 20 -2.51 -16.49 17.05
N LEU A 21 -3.51 -16.63 16.18
CA LEU A 21 -3.49 -16.08 14.83
C LEU A 21 -3.36 -14.55 14.84
N ILE A 22 -4.13 -13.87 15.69
CA ILE A 22 -4.09 -12.40 15.83
C ILE A 22 -2.72 -11.93 16.34
N LEU A 23 -2.12 -12.65 17.28
CA LEU A 23 -0.77 -12.33 17.78
C LEU A 23 0.30 -12.48 16.69
N ILE A 24 0.21 -13.53 15.88
CA ILE A 24 1.14 -13.77 14.77
C ILE A 24 0.99 -12.68 13.70
N LEU A 25 -0.23 -12.39 13.24
CA LEU A 25 -0.47 -11.37 12.22
C LEU A 25 -0.15 -9.95 12.72
N GLY A 26 -0.34 -9.66 14.00
CA GLY A 26 -0.07 -8.36 14.60
C GLY A 26 1.41 -8.02 14.77
N SER A 27 2.32 -9.00 14.70
CA SER A 27 3.76 -8.79 14.88
C SER A 27 4.49 -8.27 13.63
N SER A 28 3.83 -8.29 12.47
CA SER A 28 4.45 -7.99 11.17
C SER A 28 4.95 -6.55 10.94
N PRO A 29 4.36 -5.46 11.48
CA PRO A 29 4.73 -4.12 11.04
C PRO A 29 6.07 -3.61 11.59
N LEU A 30 6.71 -4.29 12.54
CA LEU A 30 7.95 -3.80 13.15
C LEU A 30 9.20 -4.06 12.29
N ALA A 31 9.13 -4.94 11.28
CA ALA A 31 10.28 -5.26 10.44
C ALA A 31 10.58 -4.20 9.35
N GLY A 32 9.64 -3.29 9.07
CA GLY A 32 9.77 -2.30 8.00
C GLY A 32 10.33 -0.94 8.45
N CYS A 33 10.23 -0.60 9.73
CA CYS A 33 10.59 0.72 10.25
C CYS A 33 11.98 0.70 10.91
N VAL A 34 13.03 0.41 10.13
CA VAL A 34 14.43 0.47 10.61
C VAL A 34 15.08 1.80 10.22
N ASN A 35 15.71 2.47 11.19
CA ASN A 35 16.45 3.69 10.95
C ASN A 35 17.82 3.36 10.33
N VAL A 36 17.93 3.52 9.02
CA VAL A 36 19.19 3.34 8.27
C VAL A 36 20.00 4.64 8.27
N ARG A 37 21.32 4.50 8.29
CA ARG A 37 22.25 5.64 8.28
C ARG A 37 22.20 6.33 6.91
N PRO A 38 22.43 7.66 6.82
CA PRO A 38 22.22 8.39 5.57
C PRO A 38 22.96 7.82 4.34
N TRP A 39 24.17 7.31 4.53
CA TRP A 39 25.00 6.74 3.45
C TRP A 39 24.54 5.35 2.99
N GLU A 40 23.77 4.61 3.80
CA GLU A 40 23.20 3.31 3.41
C GLU A 40 22.08 3.47 2.38
N ARG A 41 21.51 4.67 2.27
CA ARG A 41 20.48 5.03 1.28
C ARG A 41 21.06 5.39 -0.09
N ALA A 42 22.39 5.46 -0.24
CA ALA A 42 23.02 5.87 -1.50
C ALA A 42 22.65 4.96 -2.68
N ILE A 43 22.39 3.67 -2.43
CA ILE A 43 21.94 2.73 -3.47
C ILE A 43 20.58 3.09 -4.08
N LEU A 44 19.68 3.75 -3.33
CA LEU A 44 18.39 4.22 -3.85
C LEU A 44 18.53 5.47 -4.74
N ALA A 45 19.69 6.13 -4.72
CA ALA A 45 19.97 7.27 -5.59
C ALA A 45 20.55 6.84 -6.96
N ASP A 46 20.70 5.54 -7.20
CA ASP A 46 21.11 5.02 -8.50
C ASP A 46 20.03 5.39 -9.56
N PRO A 47 20.42 5.92 -10.73
CA PRO A 47 19.47 6.24 -11.81
C PRO A 47 18.52 5.09 -12.17
N CYS A 48 18.94 3.82 -12.04
CA CYS A 48 18.07 2.68 -12.31
C CYS A 48 16.97 2.46 -11.26
N MET A 49 17.09 3.08 -10.09
CA MET A 49 16.11 3.05 -9.00
C MET A 49 15.29 4.35 -8.90
N ALA A 50 15.45 5.26 -9.86
CA ALA A 50 14.70 6.51 -9.89
C ALA A 50 13.19 6.24 -10.00
N VAL A 51 12.41 6.90 -9.14
CA VAL A 51 10.93 6.81 -9.14
C VAL A 51 10.35 7.29 -10.47
N VAL A 52 10.98 8.31 -11.04
CA VAL A 52 10.67 8.86 -12.36
C VAL A 52 11.97 8.85 -13.15
N PRO A 53 12.20 7.86 -14.03
CA PRO A 53 13.46 7.72 -14.76
C PRO A 53 13.65 8.80 -15.82
N ASP A 54 12.56 9.23 -16.47
CA ASP A 54 12.55 10.35 -17.41
C ASP A 54 11.54 11.42 -16.96
N PRO A 55 12.03 12.57 -16.44
CA PRO A 55 11.15 13.64 -15.98
C PRO A 55 10.50 14.44 -17.12
N GLU A 56 11.07 14.45 -18.32
CA GLU A 56 10.50 15.16 -19.47
C GLU A 56 9.30 14.40 -20.04
N GLU A 57 9.46 13.09 -20.21
CA GLU A 57 8.38 12.19 -20.62
C GLU A 57 7.24 12.20 -19.60
N ALA A 58 7.55 12.04 -18.31
CA ALA A 58 6.55 12.06 -17.25
C ALA A 58 5.77 13.37 -17.20
N LYS A 59 6.42 14.51 -17.47
CA LYS A 59 5.75 15.82 -17.55
C LYS A 59 4.81 15.89 -18.75
N LEU A 60 5.23 15.38 -19.91
CA LEU A 60 4.38 15.32 -21.09
C LEU A 60 3.13 14.46 -20.83
N GLU A 61 3.30 13.28 -20.24
CA GLU A 61 2.19 12.40 -19.89
C GLU A 61 1.22 13.07 -18.92
N GLN A 62 1.73 13.74 -17.88
CA GLN A 62 0.91 14.51 -16.94
C GLN A 62 0.07 15.59 -17.65
N HIS A 63 0.65 16.30 -18.63
CA HIS A 63 -0.09 17.27 -19.43
C HIS A 63 -1.19 16.61 -20.28
N LEU A 64 -0.93 15.45 -20.87
CA LEU A 64 -1.93 14.70 -21.63
C LEU A 64 -3.09 14.23 -20.74
N PHE A 65 -2.80 13.69 -19.56
CA PHE A 65 -3.82 13.31 -18.59
C PHE A 65 -4.61 14.51 -18.08
N ALA A 66 -3.94 15.63 -17.78
CA ALA A 66 -4.62 16.85 -17.38
C ALA A 66 -5.57 17.38 -18.47
N TYR A 67 -5.17 17.31 -19.74
CA TYR A 67 -6.02 17.73 -20.86
C TYR A 67 -7.23 16.80 -21.07
N ARG A 68 -7.02 15.48 -20.96
CA ARG A 68 -8.07 14.48 -21.24
C ARG A 68 -9.02 14.26 -20.08
N GLU A 69 -8.50 14.32 -18.85
CA GLU A 69 -9.17 13.80 -17.66
C GLU A 69 -9.14 14.79 -16.48
N GLY A 70 -8.71 16.04 -16.70
CA GLY A 70 -8.61 17.07 -15.65
C GLY A 70 -9.93 17.37 -14.92
N SER A 71 -11.08 17.13 -15.55
CA SER A 71 -12.40 17.25 -14.92
C SER A 71 -12.74 16.10 -13.96
N ALA A 72 -12.17 14.90 -14.17
CA ALA A 72 -12.40 13.71 -13.35
C ALA A 72 -11.49 13.65 -12.12
N GLY A 73 -10.43 14.45 -12.14
CA GLY A 73 -9.47 14.55 -11.07
C GLY A 73 -8.09 14.14 -11.52
N GLY A 74 -7.39 15.09 -12.14
CA GLY A 74 -6.05 14.88 -12.69
C GLY A 74 -4.96 14.58 -11.67
N TYR A 75 -3.71 14.61 -12.11
CA TYR A 75 -2.54 14.29 -11.30
C TYR A 75 -2.26 15.37 -10.23
N GLY A 76 -2.26 14.99 -8.95
CA GLY A 76 -1.96 15.87 -7.80
C GLY A 76 -3.19 16.32 -6.99
N ASP A 77 -2.95 17.01 -5.87
CA ASP A 77 -3.95 17.44 -4.87
C ASP A 77 -5.00 18.43 -5.42
N THR A 78 -4.76 18.98 -6.62
CA THR A 78 -5.63 19.95 -7.32
C THR A 78 -6.25 19.38 -8.59
N GLY A 79 -6.20 18.08 -8.81
CA GLY A 79 -6.90 17.44 -9.91
C GLY A 79 -8.36 17.20 -9.52
N GLY A 80 -9.30 18.00 -10.02
CA GLY A 80 -10.73 17.66 -9.93
C GLY A 80 -11.70 18.82 -10.14
N GLY A 81 -11.86 19.27 -11.39
CA GLY A 81 -13.01 20.09 -11.79
C GLY A 81 -12.67 21.35 -12.59
N CYS A 82 -13.63 21.76 -13.44
CA CYS A 82 -13.82 22.99 -14.26
C CYS A 82 -12.61 23.78 -14.84
N GLY A 83 -11.36 23.42 -14.59
CA GLY A 83 -10.17 24.02 -15.21
C GLY A 83 -9.85 25.46 -14.79
N CYS A 84 -10.47 26.00 -13.74
CA CYS A 84 -10.17 27.35 -13.25
C CYS A 84 -9.05 27.32 -12.19
N ASN A 85 -7.79 27.33 -12.63
CA ASN A 85 -6.68 27.85 -11.83
C ASN A 85 -6.40 29.31 -12.23
#